data_AF-A0A352GMM7-F1
#
_entry.id   AF-A0A352GMM7-F1
#
_cell.length_a   1.000
_cell.length_b   1.000
_cell.length_c   1.000
_cell.angle_alpha   90.00
_cell.angle_beta   90.00
_cell.angle_gamma   90.00
#
_symmetry.space_group_name_H-M   'P 1'
#
loop_
_entity.id
_entity.type
_entity.pdbx_description
1 polymer ?
#
loop_
_entity_poly.entity_id
_entity_poly.type
_entity_poly.pdbx_seq_one_letter_code
_entity_poly.pdbx_strand_id
1 'polypeptide(L)' 'ETGADARVIATGGLAPLFLDATKAIERVDDTLTLDGLYMIHRNNTA' A
#
# COMPACT_ATOMS: atom_id res chain seq x y z
N GLU A 1 18.78 -2.09 2.06
CA GLU A 1 18.49 -2.00 3.50
C GLU A 1 18.38 -0.56 3.97
N THR A 2 17.18 -0.15 4.40
CA THR A 2 16.88 1.20 4.92
C THR A 2 17.42 1.45 6.34
N GLY A 3 18.00 0.43 6.99
CA GLY A 3 18.53 0.50 8.36
C GLY A 3 17.45 0.59 9.45
N ALA A 4 16.17 0.57 9.07
CA ALA A 4 15.02 0.66 9.96
C ALA A 4 13.96 -0.36 9.54
N ASP A 5 13.19 -0.85 10.51
CA ASP A 5 12.09 -1.77 10.26
C ASP A 5 10.93 -1.01 9.60
N ALA A 6 10.74 -1.26 8.30
CA ALA A 6 9.78 -0.55 7.48
C ALA A 6 8.50 -1.37 7.37
N ARG A 7 7.36 -0.71 7.61
CA ARG A 7 6.06 -1.35 7.44
C ARG A 7 5.85 -1.80 6.00
N VAL A 8 5.54 -3.06 5.78
CA VAL A 8 5.32 -3.62 4.43
C VAL A 8 3.82 -3.65 4.09
N ILE A 9 3.43 -2.84 3.11
CA ILE A 9 2.06 -2.75 2.59
C ILE A 9 2.05 -3.21 1.12
N ALA A 10 1.10 -4.07 0.76
CA ALA A 10 0.89 -4.53 -0.61
C ALA A 10 -0.44 -3.98 -1.18
N THR A 11 -0.51 -3.81 -2.50
CA THR A 11 -1.72 -3.43 -3.23
C THR A 11 -1.80 -4.20 -4.56
N GLY A 12 -2.93 -4.11 -5.26
CA GLY A 12 -3.18 -4.80 -6.52
C GLY A 12 -3.99 -6.09 -6.36
N GLY A 13 -4.70 -6.50 -7.42
CA GLY A 13 -5.74 -7.54 -7.33
C GLY A 13 -5.27 -8.95 -6.93
N LEU A 14 -3.97 -9.22 -6.98
CA LEU A 14 -3.40 -10.51 -6.54
C LEU A 14 -2.80 -10.45 -5.13
N ALA A 15 -2.65 -9.27 -4.54
CA ALA A 15 -2.02 -9.11 -3.22
C ALA A 15 -2.68 -9.96 -2.11
N PRO A 16 -4.02 -10.12 -2.05
CA PRO A 16 -4.66 -10.97 -1.04
C PRO A 16 -4.21 -12.44 -1.08
N LEU A 17 -3.78 -12.96 -2.24
CA LEU A 17 -3.31 -14.35 -2.35
C LEU A 17 -2.05 -14.64 -1.53
N PHE A 18 -1.30 -13.60 -1.18
CA PHE A 18 -0.03 -13.72 -0.47
C PHE A 18 -0.15 -13.42 1.03
N LEU A 19 -1.28 -12.87 1.50
CA LEU A 19 -1.44 -12.42 2.89
C LEU A 19 -1.30 -13.57 3.90
N ASP A 20 -1.84 -14.75 3.57
CA ASP A 20 -1.72 -15.94 4.40
C ASP A 20 -0.46 -16.77 4.09
N ALA A 21 0.17 -16.53 2.94
CA ALA A 21 1.33 -17.30 2.45
C ALA A 21 2.66 -16.79 3.01
N THR A 22 2.72 -15.55 3.52
CA THR A 22 3.94 -14.96 4.07
C THR A 22 3.65 -13.96 5.20
N LYS A 23 4.56 -13.87 6.16
CA LYS A 23 4.55 -12.83 7.22
C LYS A 23 5.21 -11.53 6.78
N ALA A 24 5.79 -11.50 5.58
CA ALA A 24 6.49 -10.32 5.08
C ALA A 24 5.55 -9.17 4.72
N ILE A 25 4.26 -9.43 4.48
CA ILE A 25 3.24 -8.42 4.19
C ILE A 25 2.43 -8.21 5.47
N GLU A 26 2.40 -6.98 5.98
CA GLU A 26 1.65 -6.65 7.19
C GLU A 26 0.23 -6.17 6.90
N ARG A 27 -0.02 -5.67 5.68
CA ARG A 27 -1.32 -5.16 5.25
C ARG A 27 -1.46 -5.20 3.73
N VAL A 28 -2.64 -5.60 3.27
CA VAL A 28 -3.11 -5.33 1.90
C VAL A 28 -4.01 -4.09 1.92
N ASP A 29 -3.80 -3.19 0.97
CA ASP A 29 -4.59 -1.98 0.79
C ASP A 29 -5.03 -1.81 -0.66
N ASP A 30 -6.32 -2.05 -0.94
CA ASP A 30 -6.85 -2.14 -2.30
C ASP A 30 -7.02 -0.78 -2.99
N THR A 31 -7.13 0.30 -2.21
CA THR A 31 -7.34 1.65 -2.74
C THR A 31 -6.10 2.53 -2.68
N LEU A 32 -4.96 2.00 -2.24
CA LEU A 32 -3.72 2.75 -2.02
C LEU A 32 -3.37 3.74 -3.15
N THR A 33 -3.48 3.31 -4.41
CA THR A 33 -3.23 4.18 -5.57
C THR A 33 -4.30 5.26 -5.73
N LEU A 34 -5.58 4.91 -5.56
CA LEU A 34 -6.69 5.86 -5.67
C LEU A 34 -6.65 6.90 -4.56
N ASP A 35 -6.33 6.49 -3.33
CA ASP A 35 -6.18 7.38 -2.19
C ASP A 35 -5.04 8.38 -2.43
N GLY A 36 -3.90 7.90 -2.94
CA GLY A 36 -2.78 8.77 -3.34
C GLY A 36 -3.17 9.76 -4.43
N LEU A 37 -3.85 9.32 -5.49
CA LEU A 37 -4.32 10.19 -6.57
C LEU A 37 -5.34 11.22 -6.06
N TYR A 38 -6.25 10.83 -5.17
CA TYR A 38 -7.21 11.72 -4.54
C TYR A 38 -6.51 12.80 -3.68
N MET A 39 -5.51 12.41 -2.90
CA MET A 39 -4.69 13.34 -2.12
C MET A 39 -3.96 14.34 -3.02
N ILE A 40 -3.37 13.86 -4.12
CA ILE A 40 -2.70 14.73 -5.10
C ILE A 40 -3.70 15.71 -5.70
N HIS A 41 -4.86 15.24 -6.18
CA HIS A 41 -5.88 16.11 -6.74
C HIS A 41 -6.32 17.18 -5.75
N ARG A 42 -6.66 16.79 -4.51
CA ARG A 42 -7.06 17.73 -3.45
C ARG A 42 -5.98 18.77 -3.15
N ASN A 43 -4.70 18.39 -3.15
CA ASN A 43 -3.60 19.31 -2.86
C ASN A 43 -3.27 20.27 -4.01
N ASN A 44 -3.74 19.99 -5.23
CA ASN A 44 -3.49 20.82 -6.42
C ASN A 44 -4.74 21.58 -6.91
N THR A 45 -5.90 21.38 -6.27
CA THR A 45 -7.14 22.07 -6.62
C THR A 45 -7.43 23.08 -5.51
N ALA A 46 -6.97 24.32 -5.71
CA ALA A 46 -7.17 25.46 -4.81
C ALA A 46 -8.62 25.97 -4.85
#